data_AF-A0A935WVI1-F1
#
_entry.id   AF-A0A935WVI1-F1
#
_cell.length_a   1.000
_cell.length_b   1.000
_cell.length_c   1.000
_cell.angle_alpha   90.00
_cell.angle_beta   90.00
_cell.angle_gamma   90.00
#
_symmetry.space_group_name_H-M   'P 1'
#
loop_
_entity.id
_entity.type
_entity.pdbx_description
1 polymer ?
#
loop_
_entity_poly.entity_id
_entity_poly.type
_entity_poly.pdbx_seq_one_letter_code
_entity_poly.pdbx_strand_id
1 'polypeptide(L)'
;MASASALIESSPQMQQMCQHMGAGAHGFTEMALDFHRRADAIGVAARAHDVAAVLRATSNTLESCTGCHAAFRQDVVSATEWQQRTTGQAYTASTGLTLRWKERSGDPSGGFGVSHPR
;
A
#
# COMPACT_ATOMS: atom_id res chain seq x y z
N MET A 1 12.64 26.05 8.66
CA MET A 1 12.05 25.23 7.58
C MET A 1 12.47 23.78 7.80
N ALA A 2 11.58 22.81 7.63
CA ALA A 2 11.99 21.40 7.63
C ALA A 2 12.85 21.12 6.39
N SER A 3 13.87 20.27 6.51
CA SER A 3 14.62 19.78 5.34
C SER A 3 13.70 18.94 4.47
N ALA A 4 13.90 18.96 3.14
CA ALA A 4 13.10 18.15 2.21
C ALA A 4 13.15 16.65 2.54
N SER A 5 14.23 16.18 3.19
CA SER A 5 14.37 14.79 3.65
C SER A 5 13.37 14.41 4.75
N ALA A 6 13.00 15.34 5.64
CA ALA A 6 12.20 15.04 6.84
C ALA A 6 10.81 14.44 6.54
N LEU A 7 10.31 14.61 5.32
CA LEU A 7 9.02 14.06 4.87
C LEU A 7 9.09 12.54 4.58
N ILE A 8 10.28 12.00 4.38
CA ILE A 8 10.51 10.62 3.94
C ILE A 8 11.50 9.87 4.83
N GLU A 9 12.04 10.51 5.86
CA GLU A 9 12.88 9.90 6.88
C GLU A 9 12.10 8.88 7.72
N SER A 10 12.83 7.98 8.38
CA SER A 10 12.24 7.00 9.27
C SER A 10 11.63 7.66 10.51
N SER A 11 10.44 7.20 10.90
CA SER A 11 9.79 7.63 12.12
C SER A 11 8.80 6.57 12.62
N PRO A 12 8.40 6.61 13.91
CA PRO A 12 7.37 5.72 14.43
C PRO A 12 6.04 5.85 13.67
N GLN A 13 5.69 7.07 13.26
CA GLN A 13 4.48 7.32 12.48
C GLN A 13 4.56 6.66 11.09
N MET A 14 5.72 6.75 10.43
CA MET A 14 5.93 6.08 9.15
C MET A 14 5.90 4.56 9.28
N GLN A 15 6.43 4.01 10.38
CA GLN A 15 6.35 2.58 10.65
C GLN A 15 4.90 2.08 10.73
N GLN A 16 4.03 2.77 11.46
CA GLN A 16 2.61 2.40 11.57
C GLN A 16 1.91 2.47 10.22
N MET A 17 2.20 3.52 9.44
CA MET A 17 1.63 3.72 8.11
C MET A 17 2.06 2.62 7.13
N CYS A 18 3.34 2.24 7.13
CA CYS A 18 3.84 1.11 6.33
C CYS A 18 3.24 -0.23 6.74
N GLN A 19 3.06 -0.50 8.05
CA GLN A 19 2.41 -1.72 8.53
C GLN A 19 0.98 -1.84 8.02
N HIS A 20 0.23 -0.73 8.02
CA HIS A 20 -1.12 -0.71 7.49
C HIS A 20 -1.16 -0.96 5.97
N MET A 21 -0.33 -0.24 5.20
CA MET A 21 -0.27 -0.41 3.74
C MET A 21 0.16 -1.82 3.33
N GLY A 22 1.10 -2.44 4.06
CA GLY A 22 1.63 -3.76 3.73
C GLY A 22 0.80 -4.94 4.23
N ALA A 23 -0.33 -4.72 4.92
CA ALA A 23 -1.10 -5.79 5.56
C ALA A 23 -1.57 -6.89 4.57
N GLY A 24 -1.77 -6.54 3.30
CA GLY A 24 -2.14 -7.48 2.23
C GLY A 24 -1.00 -7.86 1.27
N ALA A 25 0.22 -7.39 1.50
CA ALA A 25 1.35 -7.53 0.58
C ALA A 25 2.61 -8.01 1.32
N HIS A 26 2.85 -9.32 1.30
CA HIS A 26 4.00 -9.91 1.96
C HIS A 26 5.31 -9.29 1.45
N GLY A 27 6.17 -8.86 2.38
CA GLY A 27 7.45 -8.20 2.07
C GLY A 27 7.37 -6.70 1.79
N PHE A 28 6.18 -6.12 1.58
CA PHE A 28 6.03 -4.68 1.30
C PHE A 28 6.54 -3.83 2.46
N THR A 29 6.09 -4.13 3.70
CA THR A 29 6.44 -3.33 4.88
C THR A 29 7.95 -3.27 5.12
N GLU A 30 8.65 -4.39 4.93
CA GLU A 30 10.10 -4.45 5.07
C GLU A 30 10.80 -3.55 4.06
N MET A 31 10.42 -3.66 2.78
CA MET A 31 11.01 -2.87 1.71
C MET A 31 10.69 -1.36 1.86
N ALA A 32 9.47 -1.03 2.28
CA ALA A 32 9.07 0.36 2.55
C ALA A 32 9.87 0.96 3.72
N LEU A 33 10.08 0.20 4.80
CA LEU A 33 10.89 0.69 5.92
C LEU A 33 12.39 0.77 5.59
N ASP A 34 12.89 -0.09 4.70
CA ASP A 34 14.24 0.05 4.17
C ASP A 34 14.43 1.34 3.38
N PHE A 35 13.46 1.71 2.53
CA PHE A 35 13.46 3.00 1.84
C PHE A 35 13.59 4.19 2.81
N HIS A 36 12.79 4.22 3.88
CA HIS A 36 12.85 5.30 4.88
C HIS A 36 14.20 5.38 5.60
N ARG A 37 14.77 4.22 5.98
CA ARG A 37 16.12 4.18 6.58
C ARG A 37 17.22 4.67 5.63
N ARG A 38 17.11 4.38 4.33
CA ARG A 38 18.04 4.93 3.32
C ARG A 38 17.89 6.45 3.19
N ALA A 39 16.67 6.97 3.27
CA ALA A 39 16.40 8.40 3.19
C ALA A 39 17.01 9.19 4.37
N ASP A 40 17.13 8.59 5.56
CA ASP A 40 17.83 9.19 6.72
C ASP A 40 19.26 9.61 6.38
N ALA A 41 19.96 8.82 5.56
CA ALA A 41 21.34 9.10 5.17
C ALA A 41 21.46 10.38 4.34
N ILE A 42 20.41 10.77 3.60
CA ILE A 42 20.38 12.04 2.85
C ILE A 42 20.41 13.22 3.81
N GLY A 43 19.55 13.19 4.84
CA GLY A 43 19.48 14.24 5.85
C GLY A 43 20.79 14.35 6.66
N VAL A 44 21.40 13.22 7.00
CA VAL A 44 22.71 13.18 7.68
C VAL A 44 23.80 13.81 6.81
N ALA A 45 23.93 13.39 5.55
CA ALA A 45 24.93 13.93 4.63
C ALA A 45 24.73 15.42 4.34
N ALA A 46 23.48 15.86 4.20
CA ALA A 46 23.14 17.26 3.95
C ALA A 46 23.53 18.16 5.13
N ARG A 47 23.29 17.73 6.38
CA ARG A 47 23.72 18.45 7.58
C ARG A 47 25.24 18.53 7.72
N ALA A 48 25.95 17.53 7.19
CA ALA A 48 27.41 17.53 7.13
C ALA A 48 27.98 18.36 5.96
N HIS A 49 27.13 18.94 5.10
CA HIS A 49 27.53 19.63 3.88
C HIS A 49 28.38 18.78 2.90
N ASP A 50 28.25 17.46 2.96
CA ASP A 50 28.96 16.53 2.07
C ASP A 50 28.10 16.22 0.82
N VAL A 51 28.32 16.98 -0.24
CA VAL A 51 27.59 16.84 -1.51
C VAL A 51 27.76 15.45 -2.11
N ALA A 52 28.95 14.87 -2.03
CA ALA A 52 29.20 13.55 -2.62
C ALA A 52 28.45 12.46 -1.84
N ALA A 53 28.40 12.56 -0.51
CA ALA A 53 27.60 11.66 0.32
C ALA A 53 26.09 11.83 0.08
N VAL A 54 25.62 13.07 -0.12
CA VAL A 54 24.21 13.32 -0.49
C VAL A 54 23.87 12.58 -1.78
N LEU A 55 24.67 12.73 -2.83
CA LEU A 55 24.41 12.07 -4.12
C LEU A 55 24.42 10.54 -4.02
N ARG A 56 25.35 9.96 -3.23
CA ARG A 56 25.38 8.52 -2.97
C ARG A 56 24.14 8.05 -2.21
N ALA A 57 23.76 8.75 -1.14
CA ALA A 57 22.56 8.42 -0.37
C ALA A 57 21.30 8.51 -1.24
N THR A 58 21.16 9.56 -2.04
CA THR A 58 20.07 9.71 -2.99
C THR A 58 20.02 8.58 -4.01
N SER A 59 21.17 8.17 -4.57
CA SER A 59 21.23 7.05 -5.52
C SER A 59 20.75 5.74 -4.86
N ASN A 60 21.23 5.44 -3.65
CA ASN A 60 20.80 4.26 -2.88
C ASN A 60 19.30 4.28 -2.55
N THR A 61 18.74 5.46 -2.28
CA THR A 61 17.30 5.65 -2.06
C THR A 61 16.52 5.41 -3.36
N LEU A 62 16.98 5.91 -4.50
CA LEU A 62 16.35 5.71 -5.81
C LEU A 62 16.31 4.23 -6.23
N GLU A 63 17.37 3.47 -5.95
CA GLU A 63 17.37 2.02 -6.15
C GLU A 63 16.21 1.36 -5.40
N SER A 64 16.00 1.74 -4.13
CA SER A 64 14.86 1.25 -3.34
C SER A 64 13.52 1.65 -3.93
N CYS A 65 13.37 2.86 -4.47
CA CYS A 65 12.15 3.29 -5.15
C CYS A 65 11.85 2.37 -6.35
N THR A 66 12.85 2.12 -7.19
CA THR A 66 12.66 1.30 -8.40
C THR A 66 12.40 -0.17 -8.07
N GLY A 67 13.08 -0.73 -7.07
CA GLY A 67 12.85 -2.10 -6.61
C GLY A 67 11.44 -2.29 -6.03
N CYS A 68 10.99 -1.35 -5.19
CA CYS A 68 9.64 -1.40 -4.62
C CYS A 68 8.56 -1.30 -5.69
N HIS A 69 8.71 -0.37 -6.64
CA HIS A 69 7.76 -0.27 -7.75
C HIS A 69 7.79 -1.49 -8.68
N ALA A 70 8.94 -2.13 -8.90
CA ALA A 70 8.99 -3.37 -9.67
C ALA A 70 8.24 -4.52 -8.99
N ALA A 71 8.28 -4.59 -7.66
CA ALA A 71 7.65 -5.68 -6.90
C ALA A 71 6.17 -5.44 -6.56
N PHE A 72 5.78 -4.20 -6.25
CA PHE A 72 4.50 -3.91 -5.60
C PHE A 72 3.65 -2.86 -6.31
N ARG A 73 4.10 -2.29 -7.44
CA ARG A 73 3.28 -1.34 -8.19
C ARG A 73 2.01 -2.03 -8.69
N GLN A 74 0.87 -1.42 -8.36
CA GLN A 74 -0.43 -1.90 -8.81
C GLN A 74 -0.71 -1.43 -10.24
N ASP A 75 -1.36 -2.29 -11.03
CA ASP A 75 -1.91 -1.90 -12.32
C ASP A 75 -3.18 -1.05 -12.11
N VAL A 76 -3.30 0.04 -12.86
CA VAL A 76 -4.56 0.78 -12.94
C VAL A 76 -5.39 0.17 -14.06
N VAL A 77 -6.50 -0.47 -13.69
CA VAL A 77 -7.36 -1.21 -14.61
C VAL A 77 -8.77 -0.62 -14.64
N SER A 78 -9.51 -0.91 -15.71
CA SER A 78 -10.94 -0.54 -15.79
C SER A 78 -11.78 -1.35 -14.78
N ALA A 79 -12.98 -0.85 -14.44
CA ALA A 79 -13.89 -1.58 -13.56
C ALA A 79 -14.27 -2.98 -14.11
N THR A 80 -14.47 -3.08 -15.43
CA THR A 80 -14.74 -4.36 -16.10
C THR A 80 -13.58 -5.33 -15.95
N GLU A 81 -12.35 -4.85 -16.15
CA GLU A 81 -11.14 -5.66 -16.02
C GLU A 81 -10.89 -6.07 -14.57
N TRP A 82 -11.11 -5.17 -13.61
CA TRP A 82 -11.06 -5.50 -12.18
C TRP A 82 -12.07 -6.61 -11.84
N GLN A 83 -13.32 -6.48 -12.29
CA GLN A 83 -14.36 -7.49 -12.08
C GLN A 83 -13.88 -8.84 -12.60
N GLN A 84 -13.35 -8.91 -13.84
CA GLN A 84 -12.84 -10.14 -14.43
C GLN A 84 -11.67 -10.74 -13.65
N ARG A 85 -10.70 -9.93 -13.23
CA ARG A 85 -9.52 -10.38 -12.46
C ARG A 85 -9.88 -10.89 -11.06
N THR A 86 -10.96 -10.39 -10.46
CA THR A 86 -11.31 -10.68 -9.05
C THR A 86 -12.52 -11.60 -8.86
N THR A 87 -13.44 -11.71 -9.84
CA THR A 87 -14.61 -12.60 -9.72
C THR A 87 -14.28 -14.10 -9.71
N GLY A 88 -13.09 -14.50 -10.17
CA GLY A 88 -12.57 -15.86 -10.01
C GLY A 88 -12.06 -16.19 -8.59
N GLN A 89 -11.78 -15.17 -7.78
CA GLN A 89 -11.51 -15.31 -6.35
C GLN A 89 -12.82 -15.06 -5.59
N ALA A 90 -13.77 -15.97 -5.73
CA ALA A 90 -14.88 -16.02 -4.80
C ALA A 90 -14.30 -16.13 -3.40
N TYR A 91 -14.50 -15.09 -2.58
CA TYR A 91 -14.30 -15.21 -1.15
C TYR A 91 -15.24 -16.33 -0.71
N THR A 92 -14.72 -17.53 -0.46
CA THR A 92 -15.47 -18.51 0.31
C THR A 92 -15.41 -18.00 1.74
N ALA A 93 -16.34 -17.12 2.10
CA ALA A 93 -16.67 -16.91 3.50
C ALA A 93 -17.00 -18.30 4.05
N SER A 94 -16.08 -18.86 4.82
CA SER A 94 -16.19 -20.14 5.49
C SER A 94 -17.14 -20.00 6.67
N THR A 95 -18.39 -19.70 6.37
CA THR A 95 -19.54 -19.76 7.25
C THR A 95 -20.71 -19.82 6.29
N GLY A 96 -21.41 -20.97 6.25
CA GLY A 96 -22.49 -21.28 5.31
C GLY A 96 -23.72 -20.38 5.42
N LEU A 97 -23.55 -19.09 5.18
CA LEU A 97 -24.59 -18.07 5.13
C LEU A 97 -24.51 -17.37 3.77
N THR A 98 -25.38 -17.79 2.86
CA THR A 98 -25.54 -17.14 1.55
C THR A 98 -26.17 -15.77 1.75
N LEU A 99 -25.38 -14.70 1.66
CA LEU A 99 -25.90 -13.34 1.59
C LEU A 99 -26.45 -13.11 0.18
N ARG A 100 -27.79 -13.06 0.04
CA ARG A 100 -28.45 -12.67 -1.22
C ARG A 100 -28.71 -11.16 -1.21
N TRP A 101 -28.16 -10.47 -2.20
CA TRP A 101 -28.50 -9.07 -2.46
C TRP A 101 -29.97 -9.00 -2.91
N LYS A 102 -30.83 -8.33 -2.13
CA LYS A 102 -32.25 -8.20 -2.45
C LYS A 102 -32.49 -6.83 -3.04
N GLU A 103 -32.47 -6.78 -4.36
CA GLU A 103 -32.80 -5.61 -5.16
C GLU A 103 -34.27 -5.24 -4.88
N ARG A 104 -34.50 -4.12 -4.18
CA ARG A 104 -35.83 -3.55 -4.00
C ARG A 104 -36.03 -2.57 -5.14
N SER A 105 -36.93 -2.89 -6.06
CA SER A 105 -37.23 -2.05 -7.23
C SER A 105 -37.48 -0.60 -6.79
N GLY A 106 -36.54 0.30 -7.12
CA GLY A 106 -36.66 1.74 -6.93
C GLY A 106 -35.75 2.40 -5.89
N ASP A 107 -34.89 1.65 -5.17
CA ASP A 107 -33.95 2.24 -4.18
C ASP A 107 -32.48 1.96 -4.60
N PRO A 108 -31.69 2.98 -4.98
CA PRO A 108 -30.29 2.80 -5.37
C PRO A 108 -29.37 2.42 -4.19
N SER A 109 -29.90 2.35 -2.96
CA SER A 109 -29.15 2.09 -1.72
C SER A 109 -29.23 0.64 -1.22
N GLY A 110 -29.67 -0.30 -2.07
CA GLY A 110 -30.00 -1.69 -1.71
C GLY A 110 -29.16 -2.31 -0.58
N GLY A 111 -29.84 -2.83 0.46
CA GLY A 111 -29.22 -3.39 1.66
C GLY A 111 -29.15 -4.92 1.69
N PHE A 112 -28.18 -5.47 2.41
CA PHE A 112 -28.02 -6.91 2.61
C PHE A 112 -29.12 -7.47 3.52
N GLY A 113 -29.85 -8.49 3.04
CA GLY A 113 -30.85 -9.22 3.82
C GLY A 113 -30.41 -10.66 4.07
N VAL A 114 -30.52 -11.12 5.32
CA VAL A 114 -30.25 -12.51 5.68
C VAL A 114 -31.53 -13.32 5.53
N SER A 115 -31.48 -14.42 4.77
CA SER A 115 -32.60 -15.36 4.62
C SER A 115 -32.17 -16.71 5.19
N HIS A 116 -33.00 -17.28 6.07
CA HIS A 116 -32.78 -18.61 6.62
C HIS A 116 -33.52 -19.65 5.77
N PRO A 117 -32.93 -20.82 5.48
CA PRO A 117 -33.69 -21.94 4.93
C PRO A 117 -34.71 -22.44 5.96
N ARG A 118 -35.89 -22.85 5.48
CA ARG A 118 -36.87 -23.58 6.29
C ARG A 118 -36.43 -25.02 6.51
#